data_AF-A0AAE9ZRP8-F1
#
_entry.id   AF-A0AAE9ZRP8-F1
#
_cell.length_a   1.000
_cell.length_b   1.000
_cell.length_c   1.000
_cell.angle_alpha   90.00
_cell.angle_beta   90.00
_cell.angle_gamma   90.00
#
_symmetry.space_group_name_H-M   'P 1'
#
loop_
_entity.id
_entity.type
_entity.pdbx_description
1 polymer ?
#
loop_
_entity_poly.entity_id
_entity_poly.type
_entity_poly.pdbx_seq_one_letter_code
_entity_poly.pdbx_strand_id
1 'polypeptide(L)'
;MAEQSDNSNPAELELGAPRAGSGWHSRGYLPHRDKLRLLQSITFRLADSLPQEKLRQLEETLSVLVPEERDQAKRRQIETWLDAGLGCCALRHPAVATAVQNSLLHFDGVRYHLLAWCIMPNHVHVLIKPHTALAGIVQSWKSFT
;
A
#
# COMPACT_ATOMS: atom_id res chain seq x y z
N MET A 1 -46.11 -16.56 15.14
CA MET A 1 -45.73 -15.51 14.18
C MET A 1 -45.02 -14.43 15.00
N ALA A 2 -43.70 -14.44 15.25
CA ALA A 2 -42.54 -14.67 14.38
C ALA A 2 -42.73 -13.97 13.02
N GLU A 3 -41.89 -13.08 12.53
CA GLU A 3 -40.60 -12.50 12.89
C GLU A 3 -40.43 -11.37 11.87
N GLN A 4 -39.84 -10.23 12.24
CA GLN A 4 -39.03 -9.36 11.36
C GLN A 4 -38.48 -8.20 12.19
N SER A 5 -37.46 -8.51 12.97
CA SER A 5 -36.44 -7.55 13.36
C SER A 5 -35.48 -7.40 12.18
N ASP A 6 -35.50 -6.22 11.56
CA ASP A 6 -34.48 -5.73 10.65
C ASP A 6 -33.14 -5.67 11.40
N ASN A 7 -32.30 -6.68 11.19
CA ASN A 7 -30.98 -6.80 11.79
C ASN A 7 -29.92 -6.66 10.71
N SER A 8 -29.83 -5.49 10.08
CA SER A 8 -28.61 -5.09 9.39
C SER A 8 -27.60 -4.63 10.44
N ASN A 9 -26.81 -5.57 10.95
CA ASN A 9 -25.64 -5.34 11.80
C ASN A 9 -24.44 -4.97 10.92
N PRO A 10 -23.93 -3.72 10.91
CA PRO A 10 -22.68 -3.39 10.24
C PRO A 10 -21.54 -3.56 11.26
N ALA A 11 -21.32 -4.79 11.73
CA ALA A 11 -20.20 -5.09 12.60
C ALA A 11 -19.42 -6.25 12.00
N GLU A 12 -18.56 -5.94 11.02
CA GLU A 12 -17.38 -6.75 10.76
C GLU A 12 -16.32 -5.93 10.02
N LEU A 13 -15.12 -5.89 10.61
CA LEU A 13 -13.86 -5.25 10.17
C LEU A 13 -13.54 -3.82 10.68
N GLU A 14 -13.90 -3.49 11.93
CA GLU A 14 -13.17 -2.46 12.71
C GLU A 14 -11.96 -3.09 13.42
N LEU A 15 -10.95 -3.53 12.66
CA LEU A 15 -9.63 -3.88 13.20
C LEU A 15 -8.64 -2.74 12.91
N GLY A 16 -8.74 -1.67 13.70
CA GLY A 16 -7.66 -0.69 13.91
C GLY A 16 -7.28 0.20 12.73
N ALA A 17 -8.10 0.33 11.69
CA ALA A 17 -7.89 1.30 10.64
C ALA A 17 -8.22 2.72 11.13
N PRO A 18 -7.34 3.72 10.95
CA PRO A 18 -7.65 5.11 11.33
C PRO A 18 -8.87 5.61 10.57
N ARG A 19 -9.72 6.39 11.27
CA ARG A 19 -10.88 7.06 10.64
C ARG A 19 -10.38 8.05 9.58
N ALA A 20 -11.14 8.15 8.49
CA ALA A 20 -10.84 9.07 7.40
C ALA A 20 -10.60 10.51 7.94
N GLY A 21 -9.45 11.09 7.61
CA GLY A 21 -9.11 12.46 8.02
C GLY A 21 -8.38 12.59 9.37
N SER A 22 -7.92 11.49 9.95
CA SER A 22 -7.26 11.48 11.26
C SER A 22 -5.80 12.02 11.27
N GLY A 23 -5.31 12.62 10.18
CA GLY A 23 -4.05 13.34 10.19
C GLY A 23 -2.84 12.42 10.15
N TRP A 24 -1.84 12.64 11.01
CA TRP A 24 -0.62 11.84 11.05
C TRP A 24 -0.73 10.68 12.03
N HIS A 25 -0.28 9.49 11.61
CA HIS A 25 -0.24 8.27 12.40
C HIS A 25 1.13 7.61 12.29
N SER A 26 1.67 7.11 13.39
CA SER A 26 2.85 6.24 13.38
C SER A 26 2.63 5.07 14.33
N ARG A 27 3.12 3.90 13.95
CA ARG A 27 3.15 2.69 14.80
C ARG A 27 4.59 2.19 15.02
N GLY A 28 5.55 3.12 15.12
CA GLY A 28 6.98 2.79 15.26
C GLY A 28 7.74 2.66 13.93
N TYR A 29 7.09 3.01 12.82
CA TYR A 29 7.71 3.13 11.49
C TYR A 29 7.32 4.48 10.85
N LEU A 30 7.68 4.66 9.57
CA LEU A 30 7.44 5.89 8.80
C LEU A 30 6.00 6.41 8.98
N PRO A 31 5.79 7.67 9.43
CA PRO A 31 4.46 8.18 9.70
C PRO A 31 3.61 8.20 8.42
N HIS A 32 2.36 7.75 8.54
CA HIS A 32 1.35 7.81 7.49
C HIS A 32 0.45 9.02 7.70
N ARG A 33 -0.01 9.63 6.62
CA ARG A 33 -0.96 10.73 6.67
C ARG A 33 -2.28 10.33 6.04
N ASP A 34 -3.31 10.13 6.86
CA ASP A 34 -4.66 9.88 6.38
C ASP A 34 -5.42 11.20 6.30
N LYS A 35 -5.47 11.77 5.09
CA LYS A 35 -6.22 12.98 4.80
C LYS A 35 -6.96 12.82 3.48
N LEU A 36 -8.27 13.02 3.54
CA LEU A 36 -9.12 13.05 2.35
C LEU A 36 -8.65 14.12 1.37
N ARG A 37 -8.72 13.79 0.08
CA ARG A 37 -8.36 14.64 -1.06
C ARG A 37 -6.89 15.08 -1.11
N LEU A 38 -6.03 14.57 -0.23
CA LEU A 38 -4.58 14.79 -0.30
C LEU A 38 -3.97 13.76 -1.23
N LEU A 39 -3.20 14.20 -2.21
CA LEU A 39 -2.48 13.29 -3.11
C LEU A 39 -1.59 12.32 -2.33
N GLN A 40 -1.72 11.02 -2.60
CA GLN A 40 -0.93 9.96 -2.00
C GLN A 40 -0.21 9.19 -3.10
N SER A 41 1.12 9.11 -2.99
CA SER A 41 1.94 8.16 -3.75
C SER A 41 2.14 6.91 -2.90
N ILE A 42 1.75 5.76 -3.43
CA ILE A 42 1.73 4.49 -2.71
C ILE A 42 2.51 3.47 -3.53
N THR A 43 3.44 2.78 -2.88
CA THR A 43 4.12 1.62 -3.44
C THR A 43 3.77 0.40 -2.61
N PHE A 44 3.28 -0.67 -3.25
CA PHE A 44 3.16 -1.99 -2.61
C PHE A 44 3.81 -3.05 -3.50
N ARG A 45 4.20 -4.16 -2.89
CA ARG A 45 5.10 -5.15 -3.51
C ARG A 45 4.76 -6.57 -3.10
N LEU A 46 5.25 -7.52 -3.89
CA LEU A 46 5.19 -8.94 -3.54
C LEU A 46 6.03 -9.22 -2.30
N ALA A 47 5.61 -10.20 -1.48
CA ALA A 47 6.23 -10.48 -0.19
C ALA A 47 7.71 -10.88 -0.28
N ASP A 48 8.11 -11.54 -1.38
CA ASP A 48 9.45 -12.06 -1.64
C ASP A 48 10.36 -11.08 -2.41
N SER A 49 9.83 -9.93 -2.83
CA SER A 49 10.56 -8.95 -3.65
C SER A 49 11.74 -8.28 -2.92
N LEU A 50 11.73 -8.23 -1.58
CA LEU A 50 12.87 -7.79 -0.78
C LEU A 50 13.22 -8.82 0.29
N PRO A 51 14.35 -9.55 0.14
CA PRO A 51 14.83 -10.46 1.18
C PRO A 51 15.09 -9.73 2.50
N GLN A 52 14.56 -10.26 3.60
CA GLN A 52 14.66 -9.65 4.93
C GLN A 52 16.11 -9.45 5.37
N GLU A 53 17.00 -10.37 4.99
CA GLU A 53 18.42 -10.27 5.31
C GLU A 53 19.08 -9.06 4.65
N LYS A 54 18.72 -8.72 3.40
CA LYS A 54 19.20 -7.51 2.73
C LYS A 54 18.71 -6.23 3.42
N LEU A 55 17.47 -6.23 3.89
CA LEU A 55 16.91 -5.10 4.65
C LEU A 55 17.66 -4.87 5.97
N ARG A 56 17.98 -5.95 6.69
CA ARG A 56 18.76 -5.88 7.94
C ARG A 56 20.16 -5.32 7.69
N GLN A 57 20.86 -5.84 6.68
CA GLN A 57 22.20 -5.37 6.30
C GLN A 57 22.18 -3.88 5.89
N LEU A 58 21.13 -3.45 5.19
CA LEU A 58 20.97 -2.04 4.82
C LEU A 58 20.77 -1.15 6.05
N GLU A 59 19.94 -1.57 7.00
CA GLU A 59 19.71 -0.82 8.23
C GLU A 59 21.00 -0.67 9.05
N GLU A 60 21.81 -1.73 9.14
CA GLU A 60 23.12 -1.69 9.79
C GLU A 60 24.08 -0.75 9.07
N THR A 61 24.16 -0.84 7.74
CA THR A 61 25.05 -0.01 6.91
C THR A 61 24.70 1.48 7.03
N LEU A 62 23.41 1.82 7.06
CA LEU A 62 22.96 3.21 7.11
C LEU A 62 22.81 3.75 8.54
N SER A 63 23.07 2.94 9.58
CA SER A 63 22.93 3.34 10.98
C SER A 63 23.85 4.51 11.37
N VAL A 64 24.96 4.67 10.65
CA VAL A 64 25.96 5.73 10.85
C VAL A 64 25.54 7.09 10.29
N LEU A 65 24.52 7.13 9.42
CA LEU A 65 24.06 8.37 8.79
C LEU A 65 23.04 9.11 9.67
N VAL A 66 22.93 10.42 9.46
CA VAL A 66 21.88 11.23 10.08
C VAL A 66 20.49 10.77 9.59
N PRO A 67 19.42 10.94 10.40
CA PRO A 67 18.11 10.34 10.10
C PRO A 67 17.56 10.65 8.71
N GLU A 68 17.70 11.89 8.23
CA GLU A 68 17.19 12.30 6.93
C GLU A 68 17.95 11.67 5.75
N GLU A 69 19.29 11.67 5.80
CA GLU A 69 20.13 11.02 4.79
C GLU A 69 19.93 9.51 4.79
N ARG A 70 19.81 8.91 5.97
CA ARG A 70 19.50 7.48 6.15
C ARG A 70 18.18 7.13 5.47
N ASP A 71 17.13 7.90 5.68
CA ASP A 71 15.81 7.64 5.10
C ASP A 71 15.84 7.77 3.56
N GLN A 72 16.51 8.80 3.04
CA GLN A 72 16.66 8.98 1.60
C GLN A 72 17.51 7.87 0.96
N ALA A 73 18.63 7.49 1.58
CA ALA A 73 19.49 6.40 1.11
C ALA A 73 18.74 5.05 1.15
N LYS A 74 18.02 4.78 2.24
CA LYS A 74 17.20 3.57 2.39
C LYS A 74 16.14 3.47 1.30
N ARG A 75 15.41 4.56 1.02
CA ARG A 75 14.41 4.60 -0.06
C ARG A 75 15.03 4.33 -1.42
N ARG A 76 16.13 5.02 -1.76
CA ARG A 76 16.83 4.83 -3.04
C ARG A 76 17.31 3.39 -3.24
N GLN A 77 17.88 2.79 -2.19
CA GLN A 77 18.35 1.42 -2.26
C GLN A 77 17.20 0.42 -2.41
N ILE A 78 16.09 0.64 -1.72
CA ILE A 78 14.87 -0.17 -1.85
C ILE A 78 14.33 -0.11 -3.27
N GLU A 79 14.15 1.08 -3.85
CA GLU A 79 13.68 1.23 -5.23
C GLU A 79 14.62 0.52 -6.22
N THR A 80 15.94 0.67 -6.03
CA THR A 80 16.95 -0.03 -6.85
C THR A 80 16.78 -1.55 -6.81
N TRP A 81 16.50 -2.13 -5.64
CA TRP A 81 16.28 -3.57 -5.50
C TRP A 81 14.94 -4.04 -6.05
N LEU A 82 13.92 -3.20 -5.98
CA LEU A 82 12.63 -3.48 -6.60
C LEU A 82 12.75 -3.50 -8.13
N ASP A 83 13.42 -2.50 -8.70
CA ASP A 83 13.70 -2.40 -10.14
C ASP A 83 14.58 -3.54 -10.66
N ALA A 84 15.47 -4.07 -9.81
CA ALA A 84 16.26 -5.25 -10.13
C ALA A 84 15.42 -6.55 -10.29
N GLY A 85 14.13 -6.53 -9.95
CA GLY A 85 13.23 -7.66 -10.18
C GLY A 85 13.55 -8.88 -9.30
N LEU A 86 13.96 -8.66 -8.05
CA LEU A 86 14.16 -9.74 -7.09
C LEU A 86 12.84 -10.47 -6.77
N GLY A 87 12.94 -11.74 -6.36
CA GLY A 87 11.80 -12.61 -6.06
C GLY A 87 11.20 -13.27 -7.30
N CYS A 88 9.98 -13.79 -7.16
CA CYS A 88 9.28 -14.57 -8.19
C CYS A 88 8.78 -13.73 -9.37
N CYS A 89 8.68 -12.40 -9.20
CA CYS A 89 8.16 -11.49 -10.21
C CYS A 89 6.79 -11.92 -10.78
N ALA A 90 5.86 -12.37 -9.92
CA ALA A 90 4.56 -12.88 -10.36
C ALA A 90 3.75 -11.88 -11.23
N LEU A 91 3.95 -10.56 -11.03
CA LEU A 91 3.28 -9.52 -11.82
C LEU A 91 3.85 -9.40 -13.24
N ARG A 92 4.94 -10.09 -13.56
CA ARG A 92 5.39 -10.26 -14.95
C ARG A 92 4.38 -11.08 -15.77
N HIS A 93 3.60 -11.94 -15.11
CA HIS A 93 2.57 -12.72 -15.79
C HIS A 93 1.37 -11.82 -16.13
N PRO A 94 1.01 -11.65 -17.43
CA PRO A 94 0.00 -10.69 -17.84
C PRO A 94 -1.36 -10.88 -17.15
N ALA A 95 -1.79 -12.13 -16.92
CA ALA A 95 -3.06 -12.38 -16.25
C ALA A 95 -3.09 -11.87 -14.79
N VAL A 96 -1.95 -11.96 -14.09
CA VAL A 96 -1.84 -11.49 -12.70
C VAL A 96 -1.78 -9.96 -12.68
N ALA A 97 -1.02 -9.35 -13.58
CA ALA A 97 -1.00 -7.90 -13.75
C ALA A 97 -2.40 -7.35 -14.07
N THR A 98 -3.15 -8.00 -14.95
CA THR A 98 -4.53 -7.62 -15.29
C THR A 98 -5.46 -7.70 -14.08
N ALA A 99 -5.34 -8.73 -13.23
CA ALA A 99 -6.13 -8.83 -12.01
C ALA A 99 -5.87 -7.64 -11.06
N VAL A 100 -4.60 -7.27 -10.87
CA VAL A 100 -4.22 -6.10 -10.07
C VAL A 100 -4.73 -4.80 -10.70
N GLN A 101 -4.56 -4.62 -12.01
CA GLN A 101 -5.07 -3.45 -12.74
C GLN A 101 -6.58 -3.31 -12.56
N ASN A 102 -7.35 -4.39 -12.70
CA ASN A 102 -8.79 -4.37 -12.54
C ASN A 102 -9.19 -4.00 -11.11
N SER A 103 -8.45 -4.47 -10.10
CA SER A 103 -8.65 -4.06 -8.70
C SER A 103 -8.44 -2.56 -8.50
N LEU A 104 -7.41 -1.97 -9.12
CA LEU A 104 -7.16 -0.53 -9.06
C LEU A 104 -8.26 0.28 -9.75
N LEU A 105 -8.74 -0.16 -10.92
CA LEU A 105 -9.77 0.53 -11.69
C LEU A 105 -11.17 0.40 -11.07
N HIS A 106 -11.46 -0.70 -10.38
CA HIS A 106 -12.79 -1.00 -9.86
C HIS A 106 -13.36 0.08 -8.93
N PHE A 107 -12.51 0.74 -8.14
CA PHE A 107 -12.92 1.79 -7.20
C PHE A 107 -12.54 3.21 -7.63
N ASP A 108 -12.02 3.40 -8.84
CA ASP A 108 -11.76 4.73 -9.39
C ASP A 108 -13.06 5.54 -9.51
N GLY A 109 -13.00 6.82 -9.15
CA GLY A 109 -14.15 7.72 -9.06
C GLY A 109 -15.07 7.48 -7.85
N VAL A 110 -14.93 6.34 -7.15
CA VAL A 110 -15.76 5.97 -6.00
C VAL A 110 -15.01 6.19 -4.69
N ARG A 111 -13.95 5.41 -4.43
CA ARG A 111 -13.17 5.48 -3.17
C ARG A 111 -11.99 6.43 -3.28
N TYR A 112 -11.51 6.65 -4.49
CA TYR A 112 -10.41 7.55 -4.82
C TYR A 112 -10.50 7.94 -6.29
N HIS A 113 -9.84 9.03 -6.67
CA HIS A 113 -9.45 9.24 -8.07
C HIS A 113 -8.07 8.64 -8.30
N LEU A 114 -7.97 7.75 -9.28
CA LEU A 114 -6.74 7.14 -9.74
C LEU A 114 -6.09 8.05 -10.78
N LEU A 115 -4.94 8.63 -10.44
CA LEU A 115 -4.30 9.65 -11.28
C LEU A 115 -3.21 9.05 -12.17
N ALA A 116 -2.41 8.14 -11.62
CA ALA A 116 -1.38 7.41 -12.35
C ALA A 116 -1.10 6.09 -11.63
N TRP A 117 -0.66 5.09 -12.37
CA TRP A 117 -0.20 3.83 -11.80
C TRP A 117 0.74 3.11 -12.76
N CYS A 118 1.59 2.24 -12.22
CA CYS A 118 2.47 1.37 -12.97
C CYS A 118 2.57 0.02 -12.25
N ILE A 119 2.39 -1.07 -13.00
CA ILE A 119 2.60 -2.44 -12.51
C ILE A 119 3.95 -2.91 -13.01
N MET A 120 4.90 -3.02 -12.10
CA MET A 120 6.23 -3.56 -12.33
C MET A 120 6.24 -5.06 -11.98
N PRO A 121 7.24 -5.84 -12.42
CA PRO A 121 7.24 -7.30 -12.27
C PRO A 121 7.05 -7.82 -10.83
N ASN A 122 7.45 -7.05 -9.80
CA ASN A 122 7.35 -7.44 -8.40
C ASN A 122 6.76 -6.36 -7.48
N HIS A 123 6.35 -5.20 -8.01
CA HIS A 123 5.78 -4.09 -7.25
C HIS A 123 4.87 -3.21 -8.10
N VAL A 124 4.09 -2.34 -7.44
CA VAL A 124 3.13 -1.45 -8.07
C VAL A 124 3.28 -0.07 -7.46
N HIS A 125 3.37 0.94 -8.33
CA HIS A 125 3.26 2.34 -7.93
C HIS A 125 1.88 2.86 -8.28
N VAL A 126 1.27 3.61 -7.37
CA VAL A 126 -0.06 4.21 -7.54
C VAL A 126 -0.07 5.63 -6.98
N LEU A 127 -0.55 6.57 -7.77
CA LEU A 127 -0.84 7.94 -7.36
C LEU A 127 -2.36 8.12 -7.32
N ILE A 128 -2.90 8.40 -6.13
CA ILE A 128 -4.33 8.59 -5.93
C ILE A 128 -4.67 9.88 -5.21
N LYS A 129 -5.92 10.32 -5.36
CA LYS A 129 -6.58 11.28 -4.50
C LYS A 129 -7.70 10.58 -3.72
N PRO A 130 -7.52 10.27 -2.43
CA PRO A 130 -8.46 9.44 -1.66
C PRO A 130 -9.73 10.21 -1.29
N HIS A 131 -10.88 9.54 -1.34
CA HIS A 131 -12.17 10.02 -0.84
C HIS A 131 -12.62 9.30 0.42
N THR A 132 -12.05 8.13 0.71
CA THR A 132 -12.23 7.35 1.93
C THR A 132 -10.89 7.15 2.66
N ALA A 133 -10.92 6.50 3.82
CA ALA A 133 -9.73 6.21 4.61
C ALA A 133 -8.71 5.37 3.81
N LEU A 134 -7.44 5.76 3.89
CA LEU A 134 -6.37 5.16 3.09
C LEU A 134 -6.17 3.68 3.43
N ALA A 135 -6.31 3.33 4.70
CA ALA A 135 -6.17 1.95 5.18
C ALA A 135 -7.16 1.00 4.51
N GLY A 136 -8.43 1.39 4.38
CA GLY A 136 -9.45 0.57 3.72
C GLY A 136 -9.21 0.43 2.21
N ILE A 137 -8.70 1.49 1.57
CA ILE A 137 -8.30 1.45 0.15
C ILE A 137 -7.17 0.42 -0.04
N VAL A 138 -6.08 0.55 0.71
CA VAL A 138 -4.90 -0.32 0.57
C VAL A 138 -5.22 -1.77 0.94
N GLN A 139 -6.02 -2.00 1.97
CA GLN A 139 -6.50 -3.34 2.32
C GLN A 139 -7.28 -3.95 1.14
N SER A 140 -8.21 -3.20 0.55
CA SER A 140 -9.02 -3.73 -0.55
C SER A 140 -8.19 -4.17 -1.76
N TRP A 141 -7.12 -3.44 -2.09
CA TRP A 141 -6.20 -3.84 -3.15
C TRP A 141 -5.45 -5.12 -2.81
N LYS A 142 -4.97 -5.25 -1.56
CA LYS A 142 -4.18 -6.40 -1.11
C LYS A 142 -4.99 -7.67 -0.84
N SER A 143 -6.29 -7.56 -0.60
CA SER A 143 -7.15 -8.70 -0.30
C SER A 143 -7.88 -9.26 -1.52
N PHE A 144 -8.00 -8.47 -2.60
CA PHE A 144 -8.67 -8.90 -3.83
C PHE A 144 -7.77 -9.74 -4.76
N THR A 145 -6.45 -9.69 -4.55
CA THR A 145 -5.41 -10.40 -5.32
C THR A 145 -4.67 -11.37 -4.42
#